data_AF-A0A2N3IGC9-F1
#
_entry.id   AF-A0A2N3IGC9-F1
#
_cell.length_a   1.000
_cell.length_b   1.000
_cell.length_c   1.000
_cell.angle_alpha   90.00
_cell.angle_beta   90.00
_cell.angle_gamma   90.00
#
_symmetry.space_group_name_H-M   'P 1'
#
loop_
_entity.id
_entity.type
_entity.pdbx_description
1 polymer ?
#
loop_
_entity_poly.entity_id
_entity_poly.type
_entity_poly.pdbx_seq_one_letter_code
_entity_poly.pdbx_strand_id
1 'polypeptide(L)'
;MPNHEDKICPACGKMFECKLGSITICHCFSVQLSKAENQYLQERYKDCLCNECLQKIPKLYQKMQEYAPQIQAAETRLFKVVFPNTTNHYDTLFGGTALQIMDEVAFITATRFCRKRVVTVSSSKIDFKKSIPADTIIEVVGRIVRVGRTSLDVEVEIFKEEMYENKREQAIKGTFTFVAIDENKKPISVV
;
A
#
# COMPACT_ATOMS: atom_id res chain seq x y z
N MET A 1 -15.48 35.30 9.71
CA MET A 1 -14.22 35.04 8.98
C MET A 1 -14.26 33.58 8.56
N PRO A 2 -13.91 33.20 7.32
CA PRO A 2 -13.74 31.80 6.99
C PRO A 2 -12.72 31.20 7.96
N ASN A 3 -13.00 30.02 8.52
CA ASN A 3 -12.03 29.35 9.38
C ASN A 3 -10.92 28.80 8.48
N HIS A 4 -9.71 29.31 8.64
CA HIS A 4 -8.51 28.74 8.05
C HIS A 4 -7.93 27.75 9.06
N GLU A 5 -7.53 26.58 8.58
CA GLU A 5 -6.82 25.58 9.37
C GLU A 5 -5.44 25.37 8.75
N ASP A 6 -4.39 25.48 9.56
CA ASP A 6 -3.05 25.09 9.16
C ASP A 6 -2.92 23.57 9.12
N LYS A 7 -2.58 23.03 7.95
CA LYS A 7 -2.42 21.59 7.74
C LYS A 7 -1.02 21.27 7.24
N ILE A 8 -0.58 20.04 7.50
CA ILE A 8 0.67 19.50 6.96
C ILE A 8 0.33 18.63 5.76
N CYS A 9 0.88 18.95 4.59
CA CYS A 9 0.67 18.17 3.37
C CYS A 9 1.30 16.77 3.54
N PRO A 10 0.53 15.66 3.48
CA PRO A 10 1.05 14.31 3.68
C PRO A 10 1.97 13.84 2.54
N ALA A 11 1.99 14.53 1.39
CA ALA A 11 2.86 14.20 0.28
C ALA A 11 4.27 14.83 0.38
N CYS A 12 4.39 16.05 0.91
CA CYS A 12 5.66 16.79 0.93
C CYS A 12 6.08 17.32 2.30
N GLY A 13 5.24 17.19 3.33
CA GLY A 13 5.50 17.66 4.69
C GLY A 13 5.42 19.18 4.87
N LYS A 14 5.16 19.96 3.82
CA LYS A 14 5.01 21.42 3.93
C LYS A 14 3.70 21.78 4.63
N MET A 15 3.76 22.77 5.51
CA MET A 15 2.57 23.41 6.08
C MET A 15 1.87 24.26 5.02
N PHE A 16 0.54 24.24 5.00
CA PHE A 16 -0.28 25.08 4.12
C PHE A 16 -1.61 25.42 4.79
N GLU A 17 -2.16 26.58 4.47
CA GLU A 17 -3.48 26.98 4.93
C GLU A 17 -4.59 26.30 4.10
N CYS A 18 -5.48 25.59 4.78
CA CYS A 18 -6.68 24.99 4.20
C CYS A 18 -7.91 25.79 4.60
N LYS A 19 -8.80 26.11 3.65
CA LYS A 19 -10.06 26.82 3.92
C LYS A 19 -11.20 25.83 4.07
N LEU A 20 -11.43 25.32 5.29
CA LEU A 20 -12.64 24.55 5.61
C LEU A 20 -13.74 25.51 6.03
N GLY A 21 -14.64 25.86 5.10
CA GLY A 21 -15.81 26.71 5.41
C GLY A 21 -16.30 27.64 4.31
N SER A 22 -15.71 27.61 3.12
CA SER A 22 -16.28 28.32 1.96
C SER A 22 -16.01 27.51 0.70
N ILE A 23 -17.04 26.83 0.20
CA ILE A 23 -16.95 25.99 -1.00
C ILE A 23 -16.52 26.80 -2.25
N THR A 24 -16.68 28.12 -2.20
CA THR A 24 -16.28 29.08 -3.23
C THR A 24 -14.82 29.54 -3.15
N ILE A 25 -14.07 29.20 -2.09
CA ILE A 25 -12.68 29.69 -1.87
C ILE A 25 -11.71 28.56 -1.46
N CYS A 26 -12.11 27.27 -1.52
CA CYS A 26 -11.16 26.17 -1.42
C CYS A 26 -10.19 26.28 -2.61
N HIS A 27 -8.89 26.45 -2.38
CA HIS A 27 -7.86 26.41 -3.43
C HIS A 27 -7.82 25.06 -4.20
N CYS A 28 -8.57 24.08 -3.70
CA CYS A 28 -9.00 22.83 -4.32
C CYS A 28 -9.75 23.05 -5.65
N PHE A 29 -10.29 24.25 -5.92
CA PHE A 29 -10.95 24.59 -7.18
C PHE A 29 -9.98 24.91 -8.33
N SER A 30 -8.71 25.21 -8.04
CA SER A 30 -7.74 25.55 -9.10
C SER A 30 -7.23 24.33 -9.86
N VAL A 31 -7.34 23.13 -9.28
CA VAL A 31 -6.95 21.87 -9.89
C VAL A 31 -8.21 21.05 -10.17
N GLN A 32 -8.64 21.03 -11.43
CA GLN A 32 -9.75 20.19 -11.85
C GLN A 32 -9.25 18.76 -12.06
N LEU A 33 -9.61 17.87 -11.13
CA LEU A 33 -9.34 16.44 -11.23
C LEU A 33 -10.57 15.70 -11.74
N SER A 34 -10.37 14.74 -12.63
CA SER A 34 -11.39 13.78 -13.05
C SER A 34 -11.85 12.93 -11.86
N LYS A 35 -12.97 12.20 -12.02
CA LYS A 35 -13.48 11.29 -10.98
C LYS A 35 -12.44 10.21 -10.61
N ALA A 36 -11.73 9.67 -11.60
CA ALA A 36 -10.73 8.64 -11.38
C ALA A 36 -9.47 9.17 -10.67
N GLU A 37 -9.02 10.38 -11.02
CA GLU A 37 -7.90 11.05 -10.34
C GLU A 37 -8.24 11.43 -8.90
N ASN A 38 -9.48 11.87 -8.64
CA ASN A 38 -9.96 12.12 -7.29
C ASN A 38 -10.01 10.83 -6.46
N GLN A 39 -10.49 9.73 -7.04
CA GLN A 39 -10.48 8.43 -6.37
C GLN A 39 -9.04 7.98 -6.05
N TYR A 40 -8.13 8.08 -7.02
CA TYR A 40 -6.70 7.80 -6.82
C TYR A 40 -6.08 8.65 -5.70
N LEU A 41 -6.46 9.93 -5.60
CA LEU A 41 -6.02 10.82 -4.53
C LEU A 41 -6.53 10.34 -3.15
N GLN A 42 -7.83 10.05 -3.04
CA GLN A 42 -8.49 9.65 -1.79
C GLN A 42 -7.99 8.29 -1.27
N GLU A 43 -7.71 7.35 -2.16
CA GLU A 43 -7.16 6.04 -1.78
C GLU A 43 -5.74 6.16 -1.22
N ARG A 44 -5.00 7.21 -1.63
CA ARG A 44 -3.58 7.34 -1.33
C ARG A 44 -3.25 8.27 -0.17
N TYR A 45 -4.04 9.32 0.05
CA TYR A 45 -3.77 10.34 1.05
C TYR A 45 -4.93 10.49 2.01
N LYS A 46 -4.62 10.43 3.31
CA LYS A 46 -5.63 10.53 4.39
C LYS A 46 -6.09 11.95 4.70
N ASP A 47 -5.39 12.96 4.17
CA ASP A 47 -5.68 14.38 4.39
C ASP A 47 -5.37 15.20 3.13
N CYS A 48 -5.73 16.48 3.14
CA CYS A 48 -5.56 17.41 2.02
C CYS A 48 -4.09 17.59 1.61
N LEU A 49 -3.86 17.70 0.31
CA LEU A 49 -2.55 18.07 -0.26
C LEU A 49 -2.43 19.58 -0.45
N CYS A 50 -1.21 20.10 -0.34
CA CYS A 50 -0.92 21.45 -0.79
C CYS A 50 -1.09 21.58 -2.32
N ASN A 51 -1.32 22.80 -2.81
CA ASN A 51 -1.58 23.07 -4.24
C ASN A 51 -0.50 22.47 -5.18
N GLU A 52 0.78 22.64 -4.83
CA GLU A 52 1.90 22.09 -5.62
C GLU A 52 1.86 20.56 -5.75
N CYS A 53 1.37 19.86 -4.73
CA CYS A 53 1.27 18.40 -4.75
C CYS A 53 -0.01 17.95 -5.45
N LEU A 54 -1.11 18.69 -5.26
CA LEU A 54 -2.38 18.42 -5.92
C LEU A 54 -2.27 18.53 -7.45
N GLN A 55 -1.54 19.53 -7.95
CA GLN A 55 -1.25 19.71 -9.39
C GLN A 55 -0.47 18.54 -10.02
N LYS A 56 0.21 17.71 -9.21
CA LYS A 56 0.96 16.54 -9.71
C LYS A 56 0.09 15.30 -9.88
N ILE A 57 -1.13 15.29 -9.30
CA ILE A 57 -2.00 14.11 -9.29
C ILE A 57 -2.32 13.58 -10.69
N PRO A 58 -2.69 14.40 -11.69
CA PRO A 58 -2.97 13.90 -13.03
C PRO A 58 -1.80 13.12 -13.63
N LYS A 59 -0.59 13.68 -13.51
CA LYS A 59 0.64 13.05 -14.01
C LYS A 59 0.97 11.76 -13.25
N LEU A 60 0.76 11.73 -11.94
CA LEU A 60 0.97 10.53 -11.13
C LEU A 60 -0.04 9.42 -11.48
N TYR A 61 -1.31 9.79 -11.68
CA TYR A 61 -2.35 8.88 -12.09
C TYR A 61 -2.07 8.30 -13.49
N GLN A 62 -1.72 9.15 -14.46
CA GLN A 62 -1.36 8.71 -15.81
C GLN A 62 -0.17 7.73 -15.79
N LYS A 63 0.87 8.04 -15.02
CA LYS A 63 2.03 7.14 -14.87
C LYS A 63 1.64 5.81 -14.21
N MET A 64 0.70 5.83 -13.26
CA MET A 64 0.16 4.60 -12.68
C MET A 64 -0.58 3.75 -13.72
N GLN A 65 -1.37 4.38 -14.59
CA GLN A 65 -2.08 3.68 -15.68
C GLN A 65 -1.12 3.07 -16.71
N GLU A 66 -0.02 3.76 -17.03
CA GLU A 66 1.04 3.23 -17.90
C GLU A 66 1.60 1.90 -17.37
N TYR A 67 1.75 1.78 -16.06
CA TYR A 67 2.25 0.57 -15.40
C TYR A 67 1.18 -0.44 -15.04
N ALA A 68 -0.11 -0.17 -15.30
CA ALA A 68 -1.20 -1.06 -14.89
C ALA A 68 -1.05 -2.52 -15.36
N PRO A 69 -0.63 -2.81 -16.61
CA PRO A 69 -0.42 -4.19 -17.05
C PRO A 69 0.69 -4.90 -16.26
N GLN A 70 1.78 -4.19 -15.97
CA GLN A 70 2.93 -4.71 -15.21
C GLN A 70 2.58 -4.90 -13.74
N ILE A 71 1.79 -3.99 -13.15
CA ILE A 71 1.25 -4.11 -11.79
C ILE A 71 0.35 -5.35 -11.68
N GLN A 72 -0.56 -5.54 -12.64
CA GLN A 72 -1.46 -6.69 -12.66
C GLN A 72 -0.70 -8.01 -12.80
N ALA A 73 0.28 -8.06 -13.70
CA ALA A 73 1.13 -9.24 -13.89
C ALA A 73 2.05 -9.54 -12.70
N ALA A 74 2.33 -8.55 -11.85
CA ALA A 74 3.15 -8.70 -10.66
C ALA A 74 2.38 -9.17 -9.41
N GLU A 75 1.03 -9.16 -9.43
CA GLU A 75 0.22 -9.66 -8.31
C GLU A 75 0.68 -11.07 -7.93
N THR A 76 0.96 -11.26 -6.65
CA THR A 76 1.42 -12.54 -6.12
C THR A 76 0.43 -13.00 -5.07
N ARG A 77 0.02 -14.26 -5.20
CA ARG A 77 -0.84 -14.97 -4.25
C ARG A 77 -0.12 -16.18 -3.73
N LEU A 78 -0.19 -16.38 -2.42
CA LEU A 78 0.33 -17.54 -1.72
C LEU A 78 -0.77 -18.11 -0.84
N PHE A 79 -1.00 -19.41 -0.95
CA PHE A 79 -1.93 -20.13 -0.09
C PHE A 79 -1.14 -21.04 0.84
N LYS A 80 -1.48 -21.01 2.13
CA LYS A 80 -0.87 -21.88 3.14
C LYS A 80 -1.92 -22.37 4.12
N VAL A 81 -1.76 -23.61 4.58
CA VAL A 81 -2.47 -24.11 5.76
C VAL A 81 -1.75 -23.58 7.01
N VAL A 82 -2.51 -23.17 8.02
CA VAL A 82 -2.00 -22.78 9.34
C VAL A 82 -1.86 -24.04 10.19
N PHE A 83 -0.65 -24.58 10.24
CA PHE A 83 -0.32 -25.74 11.06
C PHE A 83 0.09 -25.33 12.48
N PRO A 84 -0.04 -26.23 13.48
CA PRO A 84 0.32 -25.94 14.88
C PRO A 84 1.77 -25.46 15.10
N ASN A 85 2.71 -25.83 14.23
CA ASN A 85 4.10 -25.33 14.32
C ASN A 85 4.25 -23.86 13.89
N THR A 86 3.20 -23.24 13.37
CA THR A 86 3.15 -21.83 12.98
C THR A 86 2.29 -20.98 13.92
N THR A 87 1.69 -21.58 14.94
CA THR A 87 0.84 -20.89 15.92
C THR A 87 1.63 -20.45 17.15
N ASN A 88 1.04 -19.51 17.88
CA ASN A 88 1.46 -19.11 19.22
C ASN A 88 0.78 -20.01 20.29
N HIS A 89 1.01 -19.70 21.56
CA HIS A 89 0.43 -20.43 22.71
C HIS A 89 -1.11 -20.28 22.86
N TYR A 90 -1.78 -19.55 21.97
CA TYR A 90 -3.23 -19.44 21.87
C TYR A 90 -3.79 -20.16 20.63
N ASP A 91 -3.02 -21.05 19.99
CA ASP A 91 -3.42 -21.79 18.78
C ASP A 91 -3.84 -20.90 17.61
N THR A 92 -3.24 -19.71 17.52
CA THR A 92 -3.44 -18.78 16.41
C THR A 92 -2.12 -18.46 15.73
N LEU A 93 -2.14 -18.21 14.42
CA LEU A 93 -0.98 -17.88 13.61
C LEU A 93 -0.12 -16.84 14.32
N PHE A 94 1.13 -17.20 14.59
CA PHE A 94 2.04 -16.32 15.28
C PHE A 94 2.29 -15.07 14.43
N GLY A 95 2.20 -13.88 15.04
CA GLY A 95 2.34 -12.61 14.33
C GLY A 95 3.67 -12.50 13.57
N GLY A 96 4.77 -12.97 14.16
CA GLY A 96 6.07 -13.00 13.48
C GLY A 96 6.06 -13.87 12.22
N THR A 97 5.40 -15.02 12.26
CA THR A 97 5.25 -15.91 11.09
C THR A 97 4.38 -15.26 10.02
N ALA A 98 3.29 -14.60 10.41
CA ALA A 98 2.46 -13.84 9.47
C ALA A 98 3.28 -12.75 8.76
N LEU A 99 4.06 -11.96 9.52
CA LEU A 99 4.93 -10.91 8.97
C LEU A 99 5.98 -11.45 8.00
N GLN A 100 6.60 -12.59 8.33
CA GLN A 100 7.56 -13.25 7.44
C GLN A 100 6.93 -13.62 6.10
N ILE A 101 5.74 -14.23 6.13
CA ILE A 101 5.01 -14.62 4.92
C ILE A 101 4.58 -13.37 4.12
N MET A 102 4.15 -12.30 4.80
CA MET A 102 3.78 -11.05 4.14
C MET A 102 4.97 -10.42 3.42
N ASP A 103 6.13 -10.33 4.07
CA ASP A 103 7.35 -9.75 3.46
C ASP A 103 7.84 -10.61 2.28
N GLU A 104 7.76 -11.94 2.38
CA GLU A 104 8.07 -12.85 1.27
C GLU A 104 7.19 -12.59 0.04
N VAL A 105 5.87 -12.52 0.23
CA VAL A 105 4.93 -12.20 -0.87
C VAL A 105 5.17 -10.80 -1.41
N ALA A 106 5.44 -9.82 -0.53
CA ALA A 106 5.72 -8.45 -0.94
C ALA A 106 6.99 -8.36 -1.80
N PHE A 107 8.06 -9.05 -1.38
CA PHE A 107 9.33 -9.12 -2.09
C PHE A 107 9.17 -9.76 -3.47
N ILE A 108 8.41 -10.86 -3.57
CA ILE A 108 8.13 -11.52 -4.85
C ILE A 108 7.35 -10.57 -5.77
N THR A 109 6.30 -9.90 -5.26
CA THR A 109 5.53 -8.91 -6.05
C THR A 109 6.41 -7.76 -6.54
N ALA A 110 7.22 -7.16 -5.67
CA ALA A 110 8.14 -6.08 -6.04
C ALA A 110 9.15 -6.53 -7.11
N THR A 111 9.72 -7.72 -6.94
CA THR A 111 10.69 -8.31 -7.87
C THR A 111 10.06 -8.65 -9.22
N ARG A 112 8.83 -9.19 -9.24
CA ARG A 112 8.10 -9.51 -10.47
C ARG A 112 7.82 -8.27 -11.31
N PHE A 113 7.53 -7.15 -10.66
CA PHE A 113 7.37 -5.86 -11.31
C PHE A 113 8.69 -5.35 -11.87
N CYS A 114 9.68 -5.04 -11.03
CA CYS A 114 10.86 -4.28 -11.50
C CYS A 114 11.96 -5.14 -12.15
N ARG A 115 11.99 -6.46 -11.89
CA ARG A 115 13.06 -7.38 -12.32
C ARG A 115 14.48 -6.91 -11.95
N LYS A 116 14.60 -6.23 -10.81
CA LYS A 116 15.86 -5.67 -10.25
C LYS A 116 16.06 -6.17 -8.82
N ARG A 117 17.28 -6.01 -8.29
CA ARG A 117 17.55 -6.27 -6.87
C ARG A 117 16.79 -5.24 -6.03
N VAL A 118 16.01 -5.71 -5.07
CA VAL A 118 15.23 -4.85 -4.17
C VAL A 118 15.57 -5.16 -2.72
N VAL A 119 15.43 -4.16 -1.86
CA VAL A 119 15.55 -4.30 -0.41
C VAL A 119 14.32 -3.72 0.27
N THR A 120 13.83 -4.39 1.31
CA THR A 120 12.77 -3.87 2.18
C THR A 120 13.36 -2.74 3.02
N VAL A 121 12.81 -1.52 2.90
CA VAL A 121 13.31 -0.36 3.67
C VAL A 121 12.39 0.01 4.83
N SER A 122 11.10 -0.31 4.73
CA SER A 122 10.14 -0.07 5.80
C SER A 122 8.86 -0.88 5.57
N SER A 123 8.11 -1.05 6.65
CA SER A 123 6.71 -1.45 6.61
C SER A 123 5.86 -0.35 7.25
N SER A 124 4.65 -0.14 6.74
CA SER A 124 3.65 0.67 7.42
C SER A 124 3.21 -0.02 8.72
N LYS A 125 2.33 0.66 9.48
CA LYS A 125 1.54 -0.02 10.51
C LYS A 125 0.83 -1.23 9.87
N ILE A 126 0.88 -2.37 10.55
CA ILE A 126 0.21 -3.61 10.16
C ILE A 126 -0.91 -3.86 11.16
N ASP A 127 -2.14 -3.94 10.67
CA ASP A 127 -3.31 -4.10 11.52
C ASP A 127 -3.76 -5.56 11.51
N PHE A 128 -3.60 -6.23 12.66
CA PHE A 128 -4.11 -7.59 12.93
C PHE A 128 -5.56 -7.48 13.43
N LYS A 129 -6.52 -7.43 12.50
CA LYS A 129 -7.93 -7.20 12.82
C LYS A 129 -8.65 -8.43 13.33
N LYS A 130 -8.19 -9.62 12.92
CA LYS A 130 -8.78 -10.91 13.28
C LYS A 130 -7.68 -11.92 13.58
N SER A 131 -7.89 -12.76 14.58
CA SER A 131 -7.05 -13.92 14.82
C SER A 131 -7.25 -14.97 13.71
N ILE A 132 -6.22 -15.75 13.47
CA ILE A 132 -6.20 -16.81 12.45
C ILE A 132 -5.88 -18.10 13.19
N PRO A 133 -6.88 -18.93 13.55
CA PRO A 133 -6.64 -20.20 14.24
C PRO A 133 -5.81 -21.19 13.42
N ALA A 134 -5.23 -22.18 14.09
CA ALA A 134 -4.85 -23.44 13.43
C ALA A 134 -6.04 -24.04 12.68
N ASP A 135 -5.78 -24.95 11.75
CA ASP A 135 -6.81 -25.61 10.92
C ASP A 135 -7.61 -24.64 10.04
N THR A 136 -6.96 -23.55 9.63
CA THR A 136 -7.48 -22.63 8.61
C THR A 136 -6.52 -22.52 7.44
N ILE A 137 -7.02 -22.01 6.32
CA ILE A 137 -6.20 -21.64 5.16
C ILE A 137 -6.00 -20.13 5.21
N ILE A 138 -4.78 -19.68 4.90
CA ILE A 138 -4.51 -18.29 4.60
C ILE A 138 -4.25 -18.11 3.12
N GLU A 139 -4.88 -17.09 2.54
CA GLU A 139 -4.51 -16.51 1.26
C GLU A 139 -3.79 -15.19 1.53
N VAL A 140 -2.55 -15.08 1.07
CA VAL A 140 -1.75 -13.87 1.17
C VAL A 140 -1.62 -13.25 -0.22
N VAL A 141 -2.10 -12.02 -0.38
CA VAL A 141 -2.12 -11.34 -1.67
C VAL A 141 -1.29 -10.06 -1.62
N GLY A 142 -0.27 -9.97 -2.47
CA GLY A 142 0.59 -8.80 -2.60
C GLY A 142 0.34 -8.04 -3.90
N ARG A 143 0.06 -6.74 -3.82
CA ARG A 143 -0.22 -5.84 -4.96
C ARG A 143 0.59 -4.55 -4.88
N ILE A 144 1.05 -4.05 -6.02
CA ILE A 144 1.71 -2.74 -6.07
C ILE A 144 0.66 -1.65 -5.99
N VAL A 145 0.82 -0.78 -4.99
CA VAL A 145 -0.04 0.39 -4.75
C VAL A 145 0.69 1.71 -5.00
N ARG A 146 2.04 1.69 -5.08
CA ARG A 146 2.85 2.85 -5.52
C ARG A 146 4.01 2.42 -6.39
N VAL A 147 4.20 3.15 -7.50
CA VAL A 147 5.44 3.16 -8.27
C VAL A 147 6.12 4.52 -8.09
N GLY A 148 7.23 4.55 -7.34
CA GLY A 148 8.09 5.70 -7.17
C GLY A 148 9.15 5.80 -8.26
N ARG A 149 10.18 6.65 -8.06
CA ARG A 149 11.34 6.67 -8.96
C ARG A 149 12.21 5.43 -8.74
N THR A 150 12.62 5.20 -7.50
CA THR A 150 13.48 4.09 -7.09
C THR A 150 12.80 3.14 -6.11
N SER A 151 11.55 3.42 -5.74
CA SER A 151 10.83 2.70 -4.69
C SER A 151 9.50 2.14 -5.18
N LEU A 152 9.04 1.06 -4.56
CA LEU A 152 7.73 0.47 -4.74
C LEU A 152 7.05 0.36 -3.38
N ASP A 153 5.75 0.66 -3.32
CA ASP A 153 4.93 0.25 -2.17
C ASP A 153 4.09 -0.94 -2.59
N VAL A 154 4.21 -2.03 -1.83
CA VAL A 154 3.44 -3.26 -2.01
C VAL A 154 2.48 -3.42 -0.85
N GLU A 155 1.19 -3.35 -1.12
CA GLU A 155 0.16 -3.71 -0.14
C GLU A 155 0.03 -5.23 -0.09
N VAL A 156 0.01 -5.77 1.13
CA VAL A 156 -0.19 -7.19 1.38
C VAL A 156 -1.36 -7.39 2.31
N GLU A 157 -2.26 -8.28 1.91
CA GLU A 157 -3.46 -8.65 2.66
C GLU A 157 -3.43 -10.15 2.95
N ILE A 158 -3.73 -10.53 4.19
CA ILE A 158 -3.99 -11.91 4.56
C ILE A 158 -5.49 -12.09 4.75
N PHE A 159 -6.05 -13.02 3.99
CA PHE A 159 -7.40 -13.52 4.16
C PHE A 159 -7.34 -14.87 4.87
N LYS A 160 -8.14 -15.02 5.92
CA LYS A 160 -8.43 -16.31 6.53
C LYS A 160 -9.59 -16.95 5.79
N GLU A 161 -9.45 -18.22 5.48
CA GLU A 161 -10.46 -19.06 4.85
C GLU A 161 -10.69 -20.31 5.73
N GLU A 162 -11.95 -20.60 6.02
CA GLU A 162 -12.34 -21.79 6.78
C GLU A 162 -12.19 -23.04 5.88
N MET A 163 -11.64 -24.14 6.40
CA MET A 163 -11.37 -25.35 5.58
C MET A 163 -12.64 -26.05 5.07
N TYR A 164 -13.72 -25.99 5.85
CA TYR A 164 -14.94 -26.77 5.62
C TYR A 164 -16.18 -25.88 5.40
N GLU A 165 -15.97 -24.58 5.22
CA GLU A 165 -17.03 -23.61 4.94
C GLU A 165 -16.56 -22.64 3.85
N ASN A 166 -17.48 -22.15 3.03
CA ASN A 166 -17.19 -21.11 2.02
C ASN A 166 -17.11 -19.71 2.66
N LYS A 167 -16.28 -19.56 3.69
CA LYS A 167 -16.12 -18.31 4.44
C LYS A 167 -14.69 -17.81 4.33
N ARG A 168 -14.54 -16.65 3.72
CA ARG A 168 -13.27 -15.95 3.54
C ARG A 168 -13.36 -14.53 4.08
N GLU A 169 -12.42 -14.15 4.95
CA GLU A 169 -12.42 -12.83 5.59
C GLU A 169 -11.01 -12.23 5.68
N GLN A 170 -10.90 -10.92 5.45
CA GLN A 170 -9.63 -10.22 5.62
C GLN A 170 -9.28 -10.14 7.11
N ALA A 171 -8.11 -10.66 7.47
CA ALA A 171 -7.62 -10.71 8.83
C ALA A 171 -6.50 -9.70 9.09
N ILE A 172 -5.56 -9.54 8.14
CA ILE A 172 -4.37 -8.70 8.28
C ILE A 172 -4.19 -7.85 7.01
N LYS A 173 -3.74 -6.61 7.18
CA LYS A 173 -3.38 -5.71 6.07
C LYS A 173 -2.18 -4.85 6.45
N GLY A 174 -1.28 -4.65 5.50
CA GLY A 174 -0.11 -3.79 5.65
C GLY A 174 0.50 -3.40 4.32
N THR A 175 1.43 -2.46 4.33
CA THR A 175 2.18 -2.03 3.16
C THR A 175 3.67 -2.13 3.43
N PHE A 176 4.42 -2.67 2.49
CA PHE A 176 5.88 -2.77 2.53
C PHE A 176 6.48 -1.86 1.46
N THR A 177 7.49 -1.08 1.83
CA THR A 177 8.22 -0.24 0.88
C THR A 177 9.54 -0.91 0.53
N PHE A 178 9.77 -1.06 -0.78
CA PHE A 178 10.98 -1.58 -1.36
C PHE A 178 11.74 -0.49 -2.11
N VAL A 179 13.06 -0.60 -2.17
CA VAL A 179 13.92 0.23 -3.02
C VAL A 179 14.73 -0.66 -3.95
N ALA A 180 14.69 -0.38 -5.25
CA ALA A 180 15.56 -1.03 -6.22
C ALA A 180 16.99 -0.49 -6.12
N ILE A 181 17.97 -1.38 -6.11
CA ILE A 181 19.39 -1.04 -5.94
C ILE A 181 20.28 -1.71 -7.00
N ASP A 182 21.41 -1.08 -7.30
CA ASP A 182 22.48 -1.67 -8.12
C ASP A 182 23.42 -2.56 -7.29
N GLU A 183 24.50 -3.03 -7.93
CA GLU A 183 25.51 -3.88 -7.28
C GLU A 183 26.29 -3.16 -6.18
N ASN A 184 26.37 -1.83 -6.25
CA ASN A 184 27.01 -0.98 -5.26
C ASN A 184 26.02 -0.52 -4.17
N LYS A 185 24.83 -1.12 -4.11
CA LYS A 185 23.74 -0.77 -3.18
C LYS A 185 23.23 0.66 -3.34
N LYS A 186 23.41 1.28 -4.52
CA LYS A 186 22.86 2.61 -4.81
C LYS A 186 21.45 2.50 -5.39
N PRO A 187 20.50 3.37 -4.98
CA PRO A 187 19.14 3.35 -5.53
C PRO A 187 19.10 3.59 -7.04
N ILE A 188 18.36 2.75 -7.77
CA ILE A 188 18.16 2.84 -9.22
C ILE A 188 16.67 2.90 -9.57
N SER A 189 16.36 3.30 -10.81
CA SER A 189 14.98 3.36 -11.29
C SER A 189 14.30 1.99 -11.22
N VAL A 190 13.04 1.93 -10.79
CA VAL A 190 12.24 0.68 -10.73
C VAL A 190 11.71 0.23 -12.09
N VAL A 191 11.66 1.16 -13.06
CA VAL A 191 11.42 0.90 -14.48
C VAL A 191 12.69 1.25 -15.24
#